data_AF-A0A933R6D1-F1
#
_entry.id   AF-A0A933R6D1-F1
#
_cell.length_a   1.000
_cell.length_b   1.000
_cell.length_c   1.000
_cell.angle_alpha   90.00
_cell.angle_beta   90.00
_cell.angle_gamma   90.00
#
_symmetry.space_group_name_H-M   'P 1'
#
loop_
_entity.id
_entity.type
_entity.pdbx_description
1 polymer ?
#
loop_
_entity_poly.entity_id
_entity_poly.type
_entity_poly.pdbx_seq_one_letter_code
_entity_poly.pdbx_strand_id
1 'polypeptide(L)'
;MVQDGFAYRFDWGPNGLRSLAPCVDVVVIVDVLRFTSAVSAAIESGCEVLPYRWADEGAPAFAAEHGAELAGMRERGVASLSPTDLLAREPGGRIVLPSPNGSALSFAAREHGARHVLAGCLRNATATAAAARRLAAGGAIAVIAAGERWRGSTGPIRPAVEDLLGAGAVLAA
;
A
#
# COMPACT_ATOMS: atom_id res chain seq x y z
N MET A 1 -7.14 0.52 20.01
CA MET A 1 -6.26 0.06 21.11
C MET A 1 -4.92 -0.25 20.49
N VAL A 2 -3.80 0.24 21.03
CA VAL A 2 -2.49 0.18 20.34
C VAL A 2 -1.76 -1.16 20.44
N GLN A 3 -2.36 -2.18 21.07
CA GLN A 3 -1.80 -3.55 21.18
C GLN A 3 -0.37 -3.54 21.76
N ASP A 4 -0.18 -2.78 22.83
CA ASP A 4 1.14 -2.68 23.48
C ASP A 4 1.60 -4.02 24.05
N GLY A 5 2.92 -4.24 24.07
CA GLY A 5 3.52 -5.53 24.44
C GLY A 5 3.55 -6.59 23.33
N PHE A 6 2.89 -6.37 22.18
CA PHE A 6 2.98 -7.24 21.01
C PHE A 6 3.96 -6.67 19.97
N ALA A 7 4.90 -7.50 19.52
CA ALA A 7 5.88 -7.15 18.49
C ALA A 7 5.24 -6.99 17.09
N TYR A 8 4.16 -7.73 16.82
CA TYR A 8 3.39 -7.67 15.59
C TYR A 8 1.97 -7.23 15.93
N ARG A 9 1.49 -6.19 15.26
CA ARG A 9 0.20 -5.55 15.55
C ARG A 9 -0.63 -5.45 14.28
N PHE A 10 -1.95 -5.45 14.43
CA PHE A 10 -2.86 -5.40 13.30
C PHE A 10 -3.99 -4.41 13.53
N ASP A 11 -4.34 -3.61 12.53
CA ASP A 11 -5.56 -2.80 12.57
C ASP A 11 -6.02 -2.45 11.14
N TRP A 12 -7.12 -1.72 11.05
CA TRP A 12 -7.79 -1.40 9.80
C TRP A 12 -7.75 0.09 9.46
N GLY A 13 -7.44 0.36 8.20
CA GLY A 13 -7.60 1.66 7.56
C GLY A 13 -6.98 2.85 8.33
N PRO A 14 -7.50 4.08 8.11
CA PRO A 14 -6.86 5.30 8.61
C PRO A 14 -6.86 5.43 10.13
N ASN A 15 -7.90 4.96 10.81
CA ASN A 15 -8.01 5.08 12.27
C ASN A 15 -7.05 4.14 12.99
N GLY A 16 -6.94 2.89 12.51
CA GLY A 16 -5.97 1.93 13.01
C GLY A 16 -4.53 2.39 12.74
N LEU A 17 -4.28 2.85 11.52
CA LEU A 17 -3.00 3.43 11.14
C LEU A 17 -2.60 4.60 12.03
N ARG A 18 -3.49 5.58 12.26
CA ARG A 18 -3.22 6.73 13.13
C ARG A 18 -2.87 6.31 14.55
N SER A 19 -3.49 5.24 15.04
CA SER A 19 -3.26 4.72 16.39
C SER A 19 -1.91 3.99 16.50
N LEU A 20 -1.52 3.22 15.47
CA LEU A 20 -0.34 2.35 15.51
C LEU A 20 0.93 2.99 14.96
N ALA A 21 0.85 3.80 13.90
CA ALA A 21 2.01 4.38 13.23
C ALA A 21 2.98 5.14 14.17
N PRO A 22 2.51 5.90 15.18
CA PRO A 22 3.40 6.61 16.09
C PRO A 22 4.20 5.70 17.05
N CYS A 23 3.81 4.45 17.21
CA CYS A 23 4.36 3.53 18.22
C CYS A 23 4.90 2.22 17.64
N VAL A 24 5.20 2.19 16.34
CA VAL A 24 5.83 1.08 15.62
C VAL A 24 6.93 1.59 14.69
N ASP A 25 7.92 0.74 14.40
CA ASP A 25 9.06 1.08 13.54
C ASP A 25 8.76 0.86 12.05
N VAL A 26 7.92 -0.12 11.74
CA VAL A 26 7.53 -0.47 10.38
C VAL A 26 6.02 -0.58 10.27
N VAL A 27 5.46 0.02 9.23
CA VAL A 27 4.07 -0.16 8.82
C VAL A 27 4.04 -0.92 7.50
N VAL A 28 3.31 -2.03 7.45
CA VAL A 28 2.97 -2.73 6.21
C VAL A 28 1.54 -2.39 5.84
N ILE A 29 1.32 -1.74 4.71
CA ILE A 29 0.00 -1.50 4.15
C ILE A 29 -0.40 -2.72 3.30
N VAL A 30 -1.64 -3.16 3.43
CA VAL A 30 -2.24 -4.25 2.64
C VAL A 30 -3.52 -3.75 1.98
N ASP A 31 -3.53 -3.73 0.64
CA ASP A 31 -4.68 -3.36 -0.21
C ASP A 31 -4.62 -4.31 -1.43
N VAL A 32 -5.15 -5.52 -1.24
CA VAL A 32 -4.99 -6.63 -2.18
C VAL A 32 -5.69 -6.36 -3.50
N LEU A 33 -6.85 -5.70 -3.47
CA LEU A 33 -7.65 -5.34 -4.65
C LEU A 33 -7.75 -3.82 -4.81
N ARG A 34 -6.77 -3.16 -5.42
CA ARG A 34 -5.62 -3.75 -6.14
C ARG A 34 -4.30 -3.06 -5.86
N PHE A 35 -4.22 -2.10 -4.94
CA PHE A 35 -3.05 -1.22 -4.87
C PHE A 35 -1.75 -1.99 -4.56
N THR A 36 -1.67 -2.78 -3.49
CA THR A 36 -0.41 -3.45 -3.13
C THR A 36 -0.08 -4.61 -4.06
N SER A 37 -1.10 -5.26 -4.64
CA SER A 37 -0.90 -6.23 -5.73
C SER A 37 -0.33 -5.57 -6.99
N ALA A 38 -0.80 -4.38 -7.35
CA ALA A 38 -0.30 -3.58 -8.47
C ALA A 38 1.13 -3.10 -8.22
N VAL A 39 1.43 -2.60 -7.02
CA VAL A 39 2.80 -2.23 -6.60
C VAL A 39 3.74 -3.43 -6.76
N SER A 40 3.34 -4.59 -6.23
CA SER A 40 4.14 -5.82 -6.33
C SER A 40 4.37 -6.25 -7.78
N ALA A 41 3.37 -6.14 -8.65
CA ALA A 41 3.48 -6.48 -10.07
C ALA A 41 4.40 -5.52 -10.83
N ALA A 42 4.26 -4.22 -10.59
CA ALA A 42 5.10 -3.21 -11.24
C ALA A 42 6.57 -3.37 -10.84
N ILE A 43 6.86 -3.56 -9.56
CA ILE A 43 8.25 -3.77 -9.09
C ILE A 43 8.84 -5.05 -9.70
N GLU A 44 8.06 -6.13 -9.79
CA GLU A 44 8.50 -7.38 -10.40
C GLU A 44 8.82 -7.26 -11.89
N SER A 45 8.08 -6.42 -12.63
CA SER A 45 8.43 -6.08 -14.02
C SER A 45 9.70 -5.21 -14.14
N GLY A 46 10.29 -4.78 -13.03
CA GLY A 46 11.43 -3.86 -13.01
C GLY A 46 11.04 -2.38 -13.13
N CYS A 47 9.77 -2.05 -12.89
CA CYS A 47 9.33 -0.66 -12.82
C CYS A 47 9.58 -0.05 -11.42
N GLU A 48 9.83 1.25 -11.39
CA GLU A 48 9.78 2.06 -10.18
C GLU A 48 8.36 2.61 -9.97
N VAL A 49 7.84 2.51 -8.74
CA VAL A 49 6.48 2.92 -8.39
C VAL A 49 6.50 4.19 -7.56
N LEU A 50 5.75 5.18 -8.01
CA LEU A 50 5.53 6.45 -7.33
C LEU A 50 4.09 6.48 -6.81
N PRO A 51 3.83 6.19 -5.52
CA PRO A 51 2.48 6.33 -4.96
C PRO A 51 2.05 7.80 -5.05
N TYR A 52 0.76 8.05 -5.32
CA TYR A 52 0.23 9.42 -5.39
C TYR A 52 -1.12 9.57 -4.70
N ARG A 53 -1.42 10.80 -4.26
CA ARG A 53 -2.69 11.11 -3.59
C ARG A 53 -3.87 10.90 -4.55
N TRP A 54 -4.96 10.38 -4.01
CA TRP A 54 -6.16 10.08 -4.80
C TRP A 54 -6.93 11.36 -5.15
N ALA A 55 -7.49 11.39 -6.36
CA ALA A 55 -8.34 12.48 -6.86
C ALA A 55 -7.68 13.87 -6.77
N ASP A 56 -6.35 13.91 -6.85
CA ASP A 56 -5.57 15.14 -6.90
C ASP A 56 -5.27 15.49 -8.37
N GLU A 57 -5.66 16.70 -8.79
CA GLU A 57 -5.51 17.19 -10.16
C GLU A 57 -4.04 17.37 -10.57
N GLY A 58 -3.10 17.39 -9.61
CA GLY A 58 -1.67 17.46 -9.84
C GLY A 58 -1.03 16.17 -10.34
N ALA A 59 -1.74 15.03 -10.34
CA ALA A 59 -1.16 13.74 -10.71
C ALA A 59 -0.53 13.71 -12.12
N PRO A 60 -1.12 14.29 -13.18
CA PRO A 60 -0.51 14.34 -14.50
C PRO A 60 0.77 15.17 -14.54
N ALA A 61 0.80 16.31 -13.84
CA ALA A 61 1.98 17.17 -13.77
C ALA A 61 3.11 16.47 -13.01
N PHE A 62 2.79 15.82 -11.89
CA PHE A 62 3.73 15.03 -11.12
C PHE A 62 4.33 13.87 -11.94
N ALA A 63 3.49 13.17 -12.71
CA ALA A 63 3.94 12.10 -13.60
C ALA A 63 4.91 12.63 -14.67
N ALA A 64 4.57 13.75 -15.32
CA ALA A 64 5.44 14.38 -16.31
C ALA A 64 6.78 14.84 -15.72
N GLU A 65 6.76 15.47 -14.54
CA GLU A 65 7.96 15.92 -13.82
C GLU A 65 8.92 14.76 -13.49
N HIS A 66 8.38 13.59 -13.14
CA HIS A 66 9.16 12.43 -12.73
C HIS A 66 9.51 11.49 -13.90
N GLY A 67 9.10 11.84 -15.13
CA GLY A 67 9.26 10.98 -16.31
C GLY A 67 8.53 9.64 -16.15
N ALA A 68 7.34 9.68 -15.55
CA ALA A 68 6.55 8.52 -15.18
C ALA A 68 5.22 8.48 -15.93
N GLU A 69 4.71 7.27 -16.16
CA GLU A 69 3.36 7.08 -16.68
C GLU A 69 2.35 7.18 -15.54
N LEU A 70 1.26 7.91 -15.73
CA LEU A 70 0.18 7.96 -14.73
C LEU A 70 -0.75 6.77 -14.91
N ALA A 71 -0.91 5.92 -13.88
CA ALA A 71 -1.94 4.90 -13.89
C ALA A 71 -3.33 5.52 -13.72
N GLY A 72 -4.29 5.02 -14.47
CA GLY A 72 -5.66 5.48 -14.48
C GLY A 72 -6.69 4.34 -14.54
N MET A 73 -7.96 4.73 -14.62
CA MET A 73 -9.05 3.80 -14.90
C MET A 73 -9.03 3.44 -16.39
N ARG A 74 -9.14 2.15 -16.70
CA ARG A 74 -9.17 1.61 -18.09
C ARG A 74 -10.16 2.32 -19.00
N GLU A 75 -11.27 2.80 -18.44
CA GLU A 75 -12.33 3.53 -19.16
C GLU A 75 -11.86 4.86 -19.79
N ARG A 76 -10.68 5.37 -19.37
CA ARG A 76 -10.06 6.58 -19.94
C ARG A 76 -8.90 6.28 -20.91
N GLY A 77 -8.67 5.01 -21.27
CA GLY A 77 -7.61 4.62 -22.22
C GLY A 77 -6.18 4.75 -21.68
N VAL A 78 -6.02 4.85 -20.36
CA VAL A 78 -4.73 5.05 -19.65
C VAL A 78 -4.27 3.73 -19.02
N ALA A 79 -2.96 3.54 -18.78
CA ALA A 79 -2.41 2.36 -18.09
C ALA A 79 -3.22 1.99 -16.85
N SER A 80 -3.65 0.73 -16.81
CA SER A 80 -4.52 0.20 -15.77
C SER A 80 -3.77 -0.10 -14.47
N LEU A 81 -4.47 0.02 -13.34
CA LEU A 81 -4.06 -0.58 -12.06
C LEU A 81 -4.15 -2.12 -12.02
N SER A 82 -4.28 -2.78 -13.18
CA SER A 82 -4.34 -4.23 -13.30
C SER A 82 -2.95 -4.83 -13.07
N PRO A 83 -2.76 -5.71 -12.06
CA PRO A 83 -1.48 -6.39 -11.85
C PRO A 83 -0.98 -7.13 -13.11
N THR A 84 -1.89 -7.71 -13.90
CA THR A 84 -1.53 -8.39 -15.15
C THR A 84 -0.95 -7.45 -16.20
N ASP A 85 -1.48 -6.22 -16.31
CA ASP A 85 -0.98 -5.24 -17.28
C ASP A 85 0.39 -4.72 -16.83
N LEU A 86 0.58 -4.57 -15.52
CA LEU A 86 1.82 -4.11 -14.92
C LEU A 86 2.95 -5.14 -15.04
N LEU A 87 2.64 -6.43 -14.97
CA LEU A 87 3.61 -7.51 -15.18
C LEU A 87 4.16 -7.57 -16.62
N ALA A 88 3.37 -7.10 -17.59
CA ALA A 88 3.74 -7.14 -19.01
C ALA A 88 4.55 -5.91 -19.47
N ARG A 89 4.97 -5.04 -18.54
CA ARG A 89 5.69 -3.81 -18.86
C ARG A 89 7.16 -4.07 -19.09
N GLU A 90 7.78 -3.20 -19.88
CA GLU A 90 9.22 -3.17 -20.05
C GLU A 90 9.91 -2.69 -18.76
N PRO A 91 11.02 -3.33 -18.35
CA PRO A 91 11.80 -2.91 -17.19
C PRO A 91 12.35 -1.48 -17.32
N GLY A 92 12.56 -0.83 -16.17
CA GLY A 92 13.14 0.52 -16.10
C GLY A 92 12.14 1.66 -16.27
N GLY A 93 10.86 1.36 -16.52
CA GLY A 93 9.80 2.35 -16.52
C GLY A 93 9.45 2.88 -15.12
N ARG A 94 8.87 4.07 -15.06
CA ARG A 94 8.28 4.64 -13.84
C ARG A 94 6.78 4.73 -13.96
N ILE A 95 6.06 4.45 -12.89
CA ILE A 95 4.60 4.55 -12.87
C ILE A 95 4.09 5.25 -11.62
N VAL A 96 3.21 6.22 -11.81
CA VAL A 96 2.48 6.91 -10.74
C VAL A 96 1.20 6.15 -10.44
N LEU A 97 0.98 5.75 -9.18
CA LEU A 97 -0.19 4.97 -8.76
C LEU A 97 -1.05 5.74 -7.75
N PRO A 98 -2.09 6.46 -8.19
CA PRO A 98 -3.13 6.98 -7.30
C PRO A 98 -4.05 5.87 -6.80
N SER A 99 -4.36 5.85 -5.50
CA SER A 99 -5.38 4.96 -4.91
C SER A 99 -6.07 5.61 -3.71
N PRO A 100 -7.41 5.52 -3.60
CA PRO A 100 -8.18 6.11 -2.48
C PRO A 100 -7.87 5.45 -1.13
N ASN A 101 -7.36 4.22 -1.16
CA ASN A 101 -7.11 3.39 0.01
C ASN A 101 -5.60 3.23 0.22
N GLY A 102 -4.95 2.27 -0.43
CA GLY A 102 -3.55 1.91 -0.15
C GLY A 102 -2.52 3.03 -0.36
N SER A 103 -2.66 3.86 -1.40
CA SER A 103 -1.75 5.00 -1.60
C SER A 103 -1.97 6.07 -0.52
N ALA A 104 -3.24 6.44 -0.27
CA ALA A 104 -3.59 7.39 0.78
C ALA A 104 -3.07 6.95 2.16
N LEU A 105 -3.18 5.67 2.49
CA LEU A 105 -2.64 5.11 3.74
C LEU A 105 -1.11 5.14 3.77
N SER A 106 -0.43 4.94 2.64
CA SER A 106 1.04 5.03 2.56
C SER A 106 1.54 6.44 2.90
N PHE A 107 0.87 7.48 2.37
CA PHE A 107 1.15 8.87 2.75
C PHE A 107 0.82 9.14 4.22
N ALA A 108 -0.37 8.74 4.66
CA ALA A 108 -0.80 8.94 6.04
C ALA A 108 0.13 8.24 7.05
N ALA A 109 0.71 7.09 6.69
CA ALA A 109 1.66 6.39 7.56
C ALA A 109 2.90 7.24 7.82
N ARG A 110 3.43 7.88 6.77
CA ARG A 110 4.56 8.82 6.88
C ARG A 110 4.18 10.07 7.67
N GLU A 111 3.02 10.64 7.41
CA GLU A 111 2.49 11.81 8.14
C GLU A 111 2.29 11.52 9.64
N HIS A 112 1.95 10.26 9.99
CA HIS A 112 1.80 9.79 11.37
C HIS A 112 3.10 9.24 11.99
N GLY A 113 4.25 9.43 11.33
CA GLY A 113 5.57 9.16 11.92
C GLY A 113 6.15 7.77 11.66
N ALA A 114 5.53 6.94 10.81
CA ALA A 114 6.08 5.63 10.47
C ALA A 114 7.47 5.77 9.81
N ARG A 115 8.49 5.19 10.44
CA ARG A 115 9.88 5.25 9.95
C ARG A 115 10.07 4.50 8.64
N HIS A 116 9.41 3.36 8.49
CA HIS A 116 9.40 2.57 7.26
C HIS A 116 7.97 2.20 6.88
N VAL A 117 7.66 2.27 5.57
CA VAL A 117 6.36 1.88 5.02
C VAL A 117 6.60 0.86 3.91
N LEU A 118 5.91 -0.27 3.96
CA LEU A 118 6.01 -1.35 2.99
C LEU A 118 4.63 -1.65 2.39
N ALA A 119 4.60 -2.08 1.13
CA ALA A 119 3.40 -2.58 0.46
C ALA A 119 3.39 -4.11 0.46
N GLY A 120 2.49 -4.70 1.25
CA GLY A 120 2.31 -6.15 1.36
C GLY A 120 1.05 -6.64 0.67
N CYS A 121 1.13 -7.80 0.03
CA CYS A 121 0.00 -8.54 -0.53
C CYS A 121 0.29 -10.05 -0.49
N LEU A 122 -0.66 -10.87 -0.95
CA LEU A 122 -0.50 -12.32 -1.02
C LEU A 122 0.73 -12.75 -1.86
N ARG A 123 1.07 -12.01 -2.92
CA ARG A 123 2.15 -12.36 -3.87
C ARG A 123 3.55 -12.19 -3.28
N ASN A 124 3.71 -11.23 -2.35
CA ASN A 124 5.00 -10.86 -1.79
C ASN A 124 5.03 -10.97 -0.25
N ALA A 125 4.15 -11.77 0.35
CA ALA A 125 3.98 -11.85 1.79
C ALA A 125 5.28 -12.21 2.52
N THR A 126 5.95 -13.30 2.12
CA THR A 126 7.23 -13.73 2.73
C THR A 126 8.34 -12.70 2.58
N ALA A 127 8.47 -12.10 1.39
CA ALA A 127 9.48 -11.07 1.14
C ALA A 127 9.21 -9.81 1.97
N THR A 128 7.95 -9.41 2.11
CA THR A 128 7.51 -8.27 2.92
C THR A 128 7.79 -8.51 4.40
N ALA A 129 7.45 -9.69 4.92
CA ALA A 129 7.69 -10.05 6.32
C ALA A 129 9.19 -10.10 6.66
N ALA A 130 10.02 -10.66 5.76
CA ALA A 130 11.47 -10.64 5.91
C ALA A 130 12.04 -9.21 5.92
N ALA A 131 11.59 -8.36 5.00
CA ALA A 131 11.99 -6.95 4.94
C ALA A 131 11.54 -6.18 6.19
N ALA A 132 10.30 -6.39 6.64
CA ALA A 132 9.74 -5.73 7.82
C ALA A 132 10.55 -6.08 9.08
N ARG A 133 10.84 -7.36 9.33
CA ARG A 133 11.67 -7.81 10.46
C ARG A 133 13.06 -7.17 10.45
N ARG A 134 13.71 -7.14 9.27
CA ARG A 134 15.03 -6.54 9.11
C ARG A 134 15.01 -5.03 9.38
N LEU A 135 14.01 -4.31 8.86
CA LEU A 135 13.88 -2.86 9.03
C LEU A 135 13.48 -2.46 10.45
N ALA A 136 12.66 -3.28 11.12
CA ALA A 136 12.26 -3.06 12.50
C ALA A 136 13.43 -3.20 13.47
N ALA A 137 14.46 -4.00 13.13
CA ALA A 137 15.64 -4.22 13.96
C ALA A 137 15.32 -4.61 15.42
N GLY A 138 14.30 -5.46 15.60
CA GLY A 138 13.78 -5.89 16.91
C GLY A 138 12.66 -5.02 17.48
N GLY A 139 12.33 -3.91 16.81
CA GLY A 139 11.19 -3.05 17.10
C GLY A 139 9.85 -3.61 16.63
N ALA A 140 8.78 -2.83 16.84
CA ALA A 140 7.42 -3.26 16.56
C ALA A 140 7.01 -3.05 15.10
N ILE A 141 6.15 -3.92 14.58
CA ILE A 141 5.64 -3.88 13.20
C ILE A 141 4.12 -3.84 13.24
N ALA A 142 3.50 -2.90 12.53
CA ALA A 142 2.06 -2.90 12.29
C ALA A 142 1.74 -3.35 10.87
N VAL A 143 0.74 -4.22 10.72
CA VAL A 143 0.11 -4.56 9.45
C VAL A 143 -1.26 -3.90 9.40
N ILE A 144 -1.47 -3.02 8.44
CA ILE A 144 -2.70 -2.26 8.25
C ILE A 144 -3.43 -2.77 7.01
N ALA A 145 -4.54 -3.47 7.23
CA ALA A 145 -5.46 -3.80 6.15
C ALA A 145 -6.24 -2.54 5.75
N ALA A 146 -6.20 -2.18 4.47
CA ALA A 146 -6.77 -0.93 4.00
C ALA A 146 -8.29 -0.92 4.16
N GLY A 147 -8.92 -2.04 3.81
CA GLY A 147 -10.36 -2.17 3.76
C GLY A 147 -10.96 -1.32 2.65
N GLU A 148 -12.28 -1.41 2.55
CA GLU A 148 -13.07 -0.57 1.65
C GLU A 148 -13.85 0.48 2.42
N ARG A 149 -14.56 1.37 1.70
CA ARG A 149 -15.45 2.35 2.32
C ARG A 149 -16.88 2.15 1.85
N TRP A 150 -17.80 2.09 2.81
CA TRP A 150 -19.23 2.20 2.48
C TRP A 150 -19.52 3.61 1.94
N ARG A 151 -20.45 3.74 1.00
CA ARG A 151 -20.88 5.05 0.44
C ARG A 151 -19.76 5.83 -0.25
N GLY A 152 -18.82 5.13 -0.89
CA GLY A 152 -17.72 5.76 -1.64
C GLY A 152 -16.54 6.16 -0.77
N SER A 153 -15.71 7.07 -1.24
CA SER A 153 -14.37 7.32 -0.70
C SER A 153 -14.30 7.99 0.67
N THR A 154 -15.39 8.31 1.36
CA THR A 154 -15.34 9.02 2.66
C THR A 154 -16.16 8.36 3.77
N GLY A 155 -16.89 7.28 3.47
CA GLY A 155 -17.73 6.64 4.47
C GLY A 155 -16.98 5.65 5.38
N PRO A 156 -17.73 4.99 6.28
CA PRO A 156 -17.15 4.12 7.29
C PRO A 156 -16.44 2.92 6.65
N ILE A 157 -15.44 2.41 7.36
CA ILE A 157 -14.68 1.27 6.89
C ILE A 157 -15.58 0.04 6.73
N ARG A 158 -15.39 -0.65 5.61
CA ARG A 158 -15.92 -1.97 5.31
C ARG A 158 -14.74 -2.93 5.32
N PRO A 159 -14.65 -3.86 6.28
CA PRO A 159 -13.64 -4.89 6.24
C PRO A 159 -13.67 -5.64 4.91
N ALA A 160 -12.51 -5.71 4.26
CA ALA A 160 -12.30 -6.42 3.01
C ALA A 160 -11.64 -7.77 3.34
N VAL A 161 -12.26 -8.87 2.91
CA VAL A 161 -11.81 -10.22 3.27
C VAL A 161 -10.44 -10.50 2.67
N GLU A 162 -10.22 -10.06 1.44
CA GLU A 162 -8.96 -10.11 0.72
C GLU A 162 -7.82 -9.41 1.48
N ASP A 163 -8.08 -8.25 2.09
CA ASP A 163 -7.07 -7.51 2.86
C ASP A 163 -6.77 -8.20 4.18
N LEU A 164 -7.79 -8.79 4.84
CA LEU A 164 -7.58 -9.60 6.03
C LEU A 164 -6.71 -10.82 5.72
N LEU A 165 -7.00 -11.52 4.62
CA LEU A 165 -6.21 -12.68 4.17
C LEU A 165 -4.78 -12.25 3.79
N GLY A 166 -4.63 -11.13 3.10
CA GLY A 166 -3.31 -10.56 2.78
C GLY A 166 -2.51 -10.18 4.03
N ALA A 167 -3.14 -9.55 5.00
CA ALA A 167 -2.53 -9.20 6.27
C ALA A 167 -2.14 -10.44 7.08
N GLY A 168 -3.05 -11.43 7.15
CA GLY A 168 -2.78 -12.72 7.77
C GLY A 168 -1.62 -13.46 7.12
N ALA A 169 -1.51 -13.43 5.78
CA ALA A 169 -0.39 -14.04 5.06
C ALA A 169 0.95 -13.36 5.38
N VAL A 170 0.99 -12.03 5.49
CA VAL A 170 2.21 -11.30 5.90
C VAL A 170 2.57 -11.63 7.35
N LEU A 171 1.59 -11.64 8.27
CA LEU A 171 1.81 -11.92 9.68
C LEU A 171 2.26 -13.36 9.95
N ALA A 172 1.87 -14.31 9.10
CA ALA A 172 2.21 -15.73 9.23
C ALA A 172 3.61 -16.11 8.71
N ALA A 173 4.28 -15.24 7.93
CA ALA A 173 5.56 -15.54 7.25
C ALA A 173 6.81 -15.01 7.98
#